data_AF-A0A9W4H5R3-F1
#
_entry.id   AF-A0A9W4H5R3-F1
#
_cell.length_a   1.000
_cell.length_b   1.000
_cell.length_c   1.000
_cell.angle_alpha   90.00
_cell.angle_beta   90.00
_cell.angle_gamma   90.00
#
_symmetry.space_group_name_H-M   'P 1'
#
loop_
_entity.id
_entity.type
_entity.pdbx_description
1 polymer ?
#
loop_
_entity_poly.entity_id
_entity_poly.type
_entity_poly.pdbx_seq_one_letter_code
_entity_poly.pdbx_strand_id
1 'polypeptide(L)'
;MSGRAWHAAGVTVGALLLAVGCTFGGGPKDPPRAAEPTEAPGPPVGSVEHPRPVDCLDGATTAPGHPGDSTATAGRPWSPPGSSSPRARGDDVTVGPLTLEGLHGLVRGDQEAHGVHNSDGWHYLVGASVRLGGSATVTIGAEQRARAGLEFGGGDHMGPAPAVTFSACADAATSFLGAFFVAGDGKACVPLDIRVGDSAPRRVVISFFDGECAA
;
A
#
# COMPACT_ATOMS: atom_id res chain seq x y z
N MET A 1 -5.76 -4.91 67.64
CA MET A 1 -5.98 -3.45 67.58
C MET A 1 -6.51 -3.13 66.19
N SER A 2 -7.84 -2.92 66.07
CA SER A 2 -8.47 -1.67 65.59
C SER A 2 -7.84 -1.10 64.31
N GLY A 3 -8.52 -0.90 63.19
CA GLY A 3 -9.94 -1.01 62.89
C GLY A 3 -10.32 -0.07 61.73
N ARG A 4 -11.47 -0.37 61.12
CA ARG A 4 -12.39 0.51 60.37
C ARG A 4 -12.10 0.82 58.89
N ALA A 5 -12.92 0.15 58.07
CA ALA A 5 -13.47 0.61 56.80
C ALA A 5 -14.32 1.89 56.94
N TRP A 6 -14.48 2.62 55.84
CA TRP A 6 -15.71 3.37 55.52
C TRP A 6 -16.02 3.28 54.02
N HIS A 7 -17.27 2.89 53.75
CA HIS A 7 -17.99 2.99 52.48
C HIS A 7 -18.59 4.39 52.31
N ALA A 8 -18.85 4.81 51.06
CA ALA A 8 -20.11 5.42 50.57
C ALA A 8 -19.91 5.79 49.08
N ALA A 9 -20.62 5.22 48.10
CA ALA A 9 -22.06 5.31 47.79
C ALA A 9 -22.47 6.67 47.20
N GLY A 10 -23.05 6.64 45.99
CA GLY A 10 -23.68 7.80 45.36
C GLY A 10 -24.16 7.53 43.92
N VAL A 11 -25.31 6.86 43.79
CA VAL A 11 -26.14 6.76 42.56
C VAL A 11 -27.38 7.63 42.77
N THR A 12 -27.75 8.47 41.79
CA THR A 12 -29.14 8.81 41.32
C THR A 12 -29.04 10.00 40.33
N VAL A 13 -29.40 9.86 39.05
CA VAL A 13 -30.75 9.95 38.42
C VAL A 13 -31.50 11.24 38.75
N GLY A 14 -31.80 12.03 37.71
CA GLY A 14 -32.73 13.16 37.79
C GLY A 14 -32.97 13.81 36.43
N ALA A 15 -34.07 13.42 35.77
CA ALA A 15 -34.61 14.05 34.58
C ALA A 15 -35.86 14.88 34.94
N LEU A 16 -36.29 15.71 33.97
CA LEU A 16 -37.58 16.38 33.76
C LEU A 16 -37.74 17.88 34.11
N LEU A 17 -37.80 18.67 33.02
CA LEU A 17 -38.93 19.48 32.51
C LEU A 17 -39.28 20.88 33.08
N LEU A 18 -39.22 21.84 32.13
CA LEU A 18 -40.31 22.68 31.56
C LEU A 18 -40.43 24.19 31.88
N ALA A 19 -40.72 24.89 30.77
CA ALA A 19 -41.44 26.15 30.57
C ALA A 19 -40.57 27.43 30.60
N VAL A 20 -40.74 28.48 29.79
CA VAL A 20 -41.86 29.05 29.00
C VAL A 20 -41.24 29.95 27.90
N GLY A 21 -41.92 30.17 26.76
CA GLY A 21 -41.67 31.39 25.95
C GLY A 21 -42.22 31.38 24.52
N CYS A 22 -43.46 31.80 24.33
CA CYS A 22 -44.04 32.13 23.02
C CYS A 22 -43.78 33.61 22.67
N THR A 23 -43.28 33.92 21.47
CA THR A 23 -43.54 35.21 20.81
C THR A 23 -43.70 35.05 19.30
N PHE A 24 -44.83 35.53 18.78
CA PHE A 24 -45.22 35.62 17.37
C PHE A 24 -44.26 36.49 16.54
N GLY A 25 -44.02 36.11 15.28
CA GLY A 25 -43.37 36.95 14.27
C GLY A 25 -43.45 36.32 12.88
N GLY A 26 -44.31 36.86 12.02
CA GLY A 26 -44.62 36.32 10.69
C GLY A 26 -43.55 36.57 9.62
N GLY A 27 -43.57 35.70 8.62
CA GLY A 27 -42.86 35.83 7.34
C GLY A 27 -42.91 34.51 6.58
N PRO A 28 -43.28 34.46 5.29
CA PRO A 28 -43.20 33.23 4.51
C PRO A 28 -41.72 32.92 4.29
N LYS A 29 -41.17 32.00 5.08
CA LYS A 29 -39.84 31.43 4.86
C LYS A 29 -40.06 30.08 4.19
N ASP A 30 -39.57 29.98 2.96
CA ASP A 30 -39.38 28.70 2.28
C ASP A 30 -38.75 27.68 3.25
N PRO A 31 -39.21 26.42 3.26
CA PRO A 31 -38.59 25.41 4.10
C PRO A 31 -37.11 25.33 3.72
N PRO A 32 -36.19 25.23 4.70
CA PRO A 32 -34.77 25.07 4.40
C PRO A 32 -34.62 23.83 3.51
N ARG A 33 -34.01 24.05 2.34
CA ARG A 33 -33.61 23.00 1.42
C ARG A 33 -32.92 21.91 2.25
N ALA A 34 -33.46 20.69 2.20
CA ALA A 34 -32.84 19.54 2.86
C ALA A 34 -31.36 19.52 2.46
N ALA A 35 -30.48 19.46 3.45
CA ALA A 35 -29.05 19.34 3.18
C ALA A 35 -28.84 18.16 2.23
N GLU A 36 -28.19 18.41 1.10
CA GLU A 36 -27.79 17.34 0.20
C GLU A 36 -26.93 16.36 1.00
N PRO A 37 -27.15 15.03 0.87
CA PRO A 37 -26.33 14.06 1.58
C PRO A 37 -24.87 14.35 1.26
N THR A 38 -24.09 14.71 2.29
CA THR A 38 -22.64 14.74 2.16
C THR A 38 -22.22 13.30 1.94
N GLU A 39 -21.88 12.98 0.71
CA GLU A 39 -21.34 11.67 0.34
C GLU A 39 -20.12 11.42 1.24
N ALA A 40 -20.15 10.32 1.99
CA ALA A 40 -19.04 9.95 2.84
C ALA A 40 -17.79 9.81 1.95
N PRO A 41 -16.61 10.30 2.38
CA PRO A 41 -15.39 10.10 1.62
C PRO A 41 -15.26 8.62 1.28
N GLY A 42 -15.02 8.32 -0.01
CA GLY A 42 -14.73 6.97 -0.45
C GLY A 42 -13.60 6.35 0.38
N PRO A 43 -13.54 5.02 0.49
CA PRO A 43 -12.51 4.35 1.26
C PRO A 43 -11.11 4.75 0.77
N PRO A 44 -10.11 4.84 1.67
CA PRO A 44 -8.78 5.28 1.29
C PRO A 44 -8.16 4.31 0.28
N VAL A 45 -7.79 4.84 -0.88
CA VAL A 45 -7.04 4.13 -1.93
C VAL A 45 -5.67 3.74 -1.36
N GLY A 46 -5.27 2.48 -1.58
CA GLY A 46 -4.06 1.90 -1.00
C GLY A 46 -4.27 1.12 0.29
N SER A 47 -5.52 0.90 0.72
CA SER A 47 -5.86 -0.08 1.75
C SER A 47 -5.86 -1.50 1.19
N VAL A 48 -6.04 -2.51 2.05
CA VAL A 48 -6.10 -3.92 1.61
C VAL A 48 -7.40 -4.18 0.82
N GLU A 49 -8.50 -3.58 1.25
CA GLU A 49 -9.81 -3.69 0.64
C GLU A 49 -9.90 -2.88 -0.66
N HIS A 50 -9.12 -1.81 -0.77
CA HIS A 50 -9.02 -0.96 -1.96
C HIS A 50 -7.56 -0.77 -2.34
N PRO A 51 -6.91 -1.80 -2.91
CA PRO A 51 -5.51 -1.74 -3.30
C PRO A 51 -5.23 -0.55 -4.20
N ARG A 52 -4.06 0.06 -4.06
CA ARG A 52 -3.67 1.18 -4.90
C ARG A 52 -3.50 0.70 -6.35
N PRO A 53 -4.16 1.31 -7.34
CA PRO A 53 -3.92 0.99 -8.74
C PRO A 53 -2.54 1.48 -9.17
N VAL A 54 -1.83 0.65 -9.92
CA VAL A 54 -0.58 0.97 -10.63
C VAL A 54 -0.82 0.55 -12.06
N ASP A 55 -1.25 1.53 -12.83
CA ASP A 55 -1.78 1.32 -14.17
C ASP A 55 -0.69 1.52 -15.20
N CYS A 56 -0.96 1.10 -16.43
CA CYS A 56 0.05 1.08 -17.47
C CYS A 56 0.76 2.42 -17.75
N LEU A 57 0.11 3.55 -17.43
CA LEU A 57 0.67 4.90 -17.54
C LEU A 57 1.78 5.16 -16.51
N ASP A 58 1.81 4.42 -15.40
CA ASP A 58 2.85 4.47 -14.38
C ASP A 58 4.09 3.65 -14.76
N GLY A 59 4.02 2.86 -15.85
CA GLY A 59 5.04 1.91 -16.26
C GLY A 59 5.71 2.26 -17.59
N ALA A 60 6.83 1.60 -17.85
CA ALA A 60 7.46 1.54 -19.15
C ALA A 60 6.89 0.37 -19.95
N THR A 61 6.60 0.59 -21.23
CA THR A 61 6.10 -0.46 -22.13
C THR A 61 7.19 -0.85 -23.11
N THR A 62 7.34 -2.15 -23.34
CA THR A 62 8.09 -2.67 -24.49
C THR A 62 7.08 -3.12 -25.53
N ALA A 63 6.87 -2.30 -26.56
CA ALA A 63 6.12 -2.71 -27.74
C ALA A 63 6.90 -3.78 -28.52
N PRO A 64 6.24 -4.78 -29.13
CA PRO A 64 6.90 -5.71 -30.04
C PRO A 64 7.52 -4.93 -31.22
N GLY A 65 8.86 -4.87 -31.28
CA GLY A 65 9.59 -4.35 -32.44
C GLY A 65 10.10 -2.91 -32.38
N HIS A 66 10.10 -2.23 -31.22
CA HIS A 66 10.80 -0.94 -31.02
C HIS A 66 11.60 -0.95 -29.70
N PRO A 67 12.86 -0.47 -29.68
CA PRO A 67 13.57 -0.20 -28.43
C PRO A 67 12.83 0.93 -27.71
N GLY A 68 12.31 0.68 -26.51
CA GLY A 68 11.44 1.61 -25.79
C GLY A 68 12.18 2.86 -25.30
N ASP A 69 11.63 4.03 -25.62
CA ASP A 69 11.98 5.29 -24.94
C ASP A 69 11.38 5.27 -23.53
N SER A 70 12.26 5.28 -22.54
CA SER A 70 11.93 5.16 -21.12
C SER A 70 11.40 6.49 -20.58
N THR A 71 10.08 6.72 -20.59
CA THR A 71 9.45 7.91 -19.99
C THR A 71 9.07 7.74 -18.51
N ALA A 72 9.30 6.56 -17.91
CA ALA A 72 8.88 6.24 -16.55
C ALA A 72 9.89 6.71 -15.48
N THR A 73 10.05 8.02 -15.25
CA THR A 73 10.90 8.51 -14.12
C THR A 73 10.49 9.86 -13.53
N ALA A 74 9.44 10.53 -14.01
CA ALA A 74 9.07 11.84 -13.45
C ALA A 74 8.46 11.70 -12.04
N GLY A 75 9.08 12.36 -11.04
CA GLY A 75 8.50 12.58 -9.71
C GLY A 75 8.98 11.67 -8.57
N ARG A 76 9.96 10.78 -8.77
CA ARG A 76 10.48 9.93 -7.68
C ARG A 76 11.66 10.58 -6.95
N PRO A 77 11.72 10.52 -5.60
CA PRO A 77 12.83 11.09 -4.84
C PRO A 77 14.12 10.27 -4.94
N TRP A 78 14.06 9.08 -5.55
CA TRP A 78 15.21 8.21 -5.80
C TRP A 78 15.45 8.05 -7.31
N SER A 79 16.73 8.10 -7.71
CA SER A 79 17.14 7.68 -9.04
C SER A 79 17.03 6.15 -9.15
N PRO A 80 16.67 5.58 -10.32
CA PRO A 80 16.89 4.16 -10.55
C PRO A 80 18.34 3.82 -10.19
N PRO A 81 18.63 2.69 -9.55
CA PRO A 81 20.01 2.27 -9.41
C PRO A 81 20.55 2.13 -10.84
N GLY A 82 21.68 2.80 -11.14
CA GLY A 82 22.28 2.76 -12.47
C GLY A 82 22.37 1.31 -12.92
N SER A 83 21.86 1.01 -14.13
CA SER A 83 21.51 -0.33 -14.59
C SER A 83 22.51 -1.38 -14.10
N SER A 84 22.18 -2.04 -12.99
CA SER A 84 22.83 -3.30 -12.68
C SER A 84 22.28 -4.25 -13.73
N SER A 85 23.19 -4.76 -14.58
CA SER A 85 22.88 -5.69 -15.65
C SER A 85 21.91 -6.78 -15.16
N PRO A 86 21.04 -7.35 -16.01
CA PRO A 86 20.05 -8.33 -15.59
C PRO A 86 20.74 -9.45 -14.80
N ARG A 87 20.61 -9.41 -13.47
CA ARG A 87 21.02 -10.52 -12.61
C ARG A 87 20.07 -11.68 -12.89
N ALA A 88 20.59 -12.90 -12.77
CA ALA A 88 20.02 -14.11 -13.35
C ALA A 88 18.53 -14.28 -13.00
N ARG A 89 17.74 -14.77 -13.99
CA ARG A 89 16.32 -15.19 -13.88
C ARG A 89 15.97 -16.10 -12.68
N GLY A 90 16.96 -16.57 -11.92
CA GLY A 90 16.77 -17.45 -10.76
C GLY A 90 16.34 -16.71 -9.49
N ASP A 91 16.49 -15.39 -9.44
CA ASP A 91 16.22 -14.61 -8.22
C ASP A 91 14.84 -13.90 -8.23
N ASP A 92 14.05 -14.10 -9.29
CA ASP A 92 12.76 -13.43 -9.46
C ASP A 92 11.62 -14.22 -8.80
N VAL A 93 10.57 -13.50 -8.39
CA VAL A 93 9.32 -14.09 -7.88
C VAL A 93 8.23 -13.94 -8.93
N THR A 94 7.82 -15.04 -9.55
CA THR A 94 6.75 -15.04 -10.55
C THR A 94 5.48 -15.72 -10.05
N VAL A 95 4.35 -14.99 -10.11
CA VAL A 95 3.01 -15.50 -9.82
C VAL A 95 2.04 -15.03 -10.89
N GLY A 96 1.52 -15.98 -11.68
CA GLY A 96 0.63 -15.67 -12.80
C GLY A 96 1.30 -14.68 -13.77
N PRO A 97 0.66 -13.56 -14.13
CA PRO A 97 1.22 -12.60 -15.08
C PRO A 97 2.32 -11.71 -14.49
N LEU A 98 2.45 -11.66 -13.16
CA LEU A 98 3.37 -10.77 -12.44
C LEU A 98 4.71 -11.45 -12.18
N THR A 99 5.79 -10.70 -12.40
CA THR A 99 7.15 -11.01 -11.95
C THR A 99 7.67 -9.85 -11.11
N LEU A 100 8.16 -10.14 -9.91
CA LEU A 100 8.89 -9.20 -9.06
C LEU A 100 10.38 -9.54 -9.14
N GLU A 101 11.19 -8.59 -9.58
CA GLU A 101 12.56 -8.83 -10.03
C GLU A 101 13.54 -8.87 -8.85
N GLY A 102 14.41 -9.90 -8.82
CA GLY A 102 15.55 -10.01 -7.90
C GLY A 102 15.24 -10.23 -6.42
N LEU A 103 13.97 -10.46 -6.03
CA LEU A 103 13.57 -10.56 -4.63
C LEU A 103 14.21 -11.73 -3.86
N HIS A 104 14.45 -12.87 -4.49
CA HIS A 104 15.13 -13.99 -3.84
C HIS A 104 16.63 -13.71 -3.60
N GLY A 105 17.23 -12.78 -4.35
CA GLY A 105 18.61 -12.36 -4.17
C GLY A 105 18.87 -11.53 -2.90
N LEU A 106 17.82 -11.04 -2.25
CA LEU A 106 17.92 -10.18 -1.06
C LEU A 106 18.26 -10.94 0.23
N VAL A 107 18.06 -12.26 0.27
CA VAL A 107 18.22 -13.13 1.46
C VAL A 107 19.56 -12.91 2.17
N ARG A 108 20.65 -12.77 1.40
CA ARG A 108 22.03 -12.57 1.91
C ARG A 108 22.74 -11.39 1.21
N GLY A 109 21.97 -10.49 0.61
CA GLY A 109 22.52 -9.36 -0.13
C GLY A 109 23.16 -8.28 0.76
N ASP A 110 23.66 -7.24 0.13
CA ASP A 110 24.09 -6.01 0.81
C ASP A 110 22.95 -4.98 0.78
N GLN A 111 22.43 -4.56 1.94
CA GLN A 111 21.31 -3.62 2.03
C GLN A 111 21.59 -2.31 1.30
N GLU A 112 22.79 -1.76 1.47
CA GLU A 112 23.21 -0.46 0.90
C GLU A 112 23.30 -0.51 -0.64
N ALA A 113 23.51 -1.70 -1.21
CA ALA A 113 23.57 -1.88 -2.66
C ALA A 113 22.18 -1.96 -3.32
N HIS A 114 21.12 -2.12 -2.53
CA HIS A 114 19.78 -2.48 -3.01
C HIS A 114 18.69 -1.48 -2.61
N GLY A 115 18.98 -0.52 -1.74
CA GLY A 115 18.01 0.46 -1.29
C GLY A 115 18.62 1.72 -0.70
N VAL A 116 17.74 2.62 -0.29
CA VAL A 116 18.09 3.85 0.42
C VAL A 116 17.49 3.80 1.82
N HIS A 117 18.28 4.17 2.81
CA HIS A 117 17.83 4.28 4.20
C HIS A 117 17.56 5.75 4.56
N ASN A 118 16.43 6.00 5.22
CA ASN A 118 16.09 7.31 5.79
C ASN A 118 15.60 7.16 7.25
N SER A 119 14.95 8.18 7.81
CA SER A 119 14.46 8.16 9.19
C SER A 119 13.38 7.11 9.46
N ASP A 120 12.64 6.72 8.42
CA ASP A 120 11.44 5.90 8.57
C ASP A 120 11.75 4.41 8.31
N GLY A 121 12.80 4.14 7.53
CA GLY A 121 13.32 2.80 7.29
C GLY A 121 14.06 2.68 5.97
N TRP A 122 14.04 1.47 5.42
CA TRP A 122 14.68 1.11 4.18
C TRP A 122 13.70 1.08 3.01
N HIS A 123 14.13 1.60 1.88
CA HIS A 123 13.40 1.63 0.62
C HIS A 123 14.18 0.84 -0.43
N TYR A 124 13.81 -0.43 -0.62
CA TYR A 124 14.50 -1.34 -1.54
C TYR A 124 13.93 -1.24 -2.94
N LEU A 125 14.75 -0.87 -3.92
CA LEU A 125 14.32 -0.66 -5.29
C LEU A 125 14.00 -1.99 -5.96
N VAL A 126 12.79 -2.12 -6.50
CA VAL A 126 12.29 -3.36 -7.09
C VAL A 126 11.58 -3.07 -8.41
N GLY A 127 11.96 -3.84 -9.44
CA GLY A 127 11.23 -3.93 -10.69
C GLY A 127 10.05 -4.88 -10.56
N ALA A 128 8.91 -4.49 -11.11
CA ALA A 128 7.73 -5.35 -11.25
C ALA A 128 7.32 -5.37 -12.72
N SER A 129 7.23 -6.56 -13.32
CA SER A 129 6.87 -6.72 -14.73
C SER A 129 5.58 -7.53 -14.84
N VAL A 130 4.62 -7.02 -15.61
CA VAL A 130 3.34 -7.69 -15.87
C VAL A 130 3.24 -8.02 -17.35
N ARG A 131 2.95 -9.29 -17.64
CA ARG A 131 2.72 -9.77 -19.01
C ARG A 131 1.53 -9.07 -19.65
N LEU A 132 1.55 -8.94 -20.98
CA LEU A 132 0.55 -8.26 -21.81
C LEU A 132 -0.89 -8.59 -21.38
N GLY A 133 -1.70 -7.54 -21.18
CA GLY A 133 -3.11 -7.64 -20.78
C GLY A 133 -3.35 -8.24 -19.39
N GLY A 134 -2.28 -8.52 -18.63
CA GLY A 134 -2.35 -9.12 -17.31
C GLY A 134 -2.58 -8.09 -16.21
N SER A 135 -3.07 -8.58 -15.07
CA SER A 135 -3.14 -7.82 -13.83
C SER A 135 -2.92 -8.76 -12.63
N ALA A 136 -2.35 -8.22 -11.56
CA ALA A 136 -2.20 -8.93 -10.29
C ALA A 136 -2.22 -7.93 -9.12
N THR A 137 -2.83 -8.34 -8.01
CA THR A 137 -2.77 -7.62 -6.74
C THR A 137 -1.71 -8.24 -5.85
N VAL A 138 -0.81 -7.43 -5.32
CA VAL A 138 0.16 -7.79 -4.28
C VAL A 138 -0.29 -7.15 -2.98
N THR A 139 -0.40 -7.97 -1.93
CA THR A 139 -0.77 -7.52 -0.59
C THR A 139 0.29 -7.98 0.42
N ILE A 140 0.74 -7.07 1.29
CA ILE A 140 1.60 -7.42 2.42
C ILE A 140 0.79 -8.29 3.39
N GLY A 141 1.39 -9.41 3.84
CA GLY A 141 0.82 -10.29 4.84
C GLY A 141 0.46 -9.53 6.12
N ALA A 142 -0.67 -9.87 6.75
CA ALA A 142 -1.23 -9.13 7.87
C ALA A 142 -0.22 -8.89 9.01
N GLU A 143 0.69 -9.84 9.24
CA GLU A 143 1.74 -9.77 10.25
C GLU A 143 2.76 -8.64 10.04
N GLN A 144 2.95 -8.16 8.80
CA GLN A 144 3.98 -7.19 8.46
C GLN A 144 3.43 -5.85 7.95
N ARG A 145 2.10 -5.69 7.83
CA ARG A 145 1.49 -4.43 7.32
C ARG A 145 1.83 -3.18 8.13
N ALA A 146 2.16 -3.34 9.41
CA ALA A 146 2.59 -2.24 10.28
C ALA A 146 4.06 -1.82 10.06
N ARG A 147 4.86 -2.65 9.38
CA ARG A 147 6.31 -2.44 9.18
C ARG A 147 6.72 -2.39 7.71
N ALA A 148 5.93 -2.95 6.81
CA ALA A 148 6.29 -3.08 5.40
C ALA A 148 5.18 -2.56 4.49
N GLY A 149 5.58 -2.06 3.32
CA GLY A 149 4.65 -1.56 2.31
C GLY A 149 5.25 -1.45 0.92
N LEU A 150 4.37 -1.15 -0.04
CA LEU A 150 4.64 -1.08 -1.47
C LEU A 150 4.60 0.37 -1.93
N GLU A 151 5.68 0.84 -2.57
CA GLU A 151 5.86 2.20 -3.06
C GLU A 151 5.89 2.22 -4.59
N PHE A 152 4.74 1.88 -5.18
CA PHE A 152 4.52 1.85 -6.63
C PHE A 152 3.43 2.84 -7.05
N GLY A 153 3.52 3.31 -8.31
CA GLY A 153 2.65 4.30 -8.95
C GLY A 153 3.26 5.72 -9.08
N GLY A 154 2.60 6.62 -9.81
CA GLY A 154 3.02 8.02 -10.00
C GLY A 154 2.35 9.03 -9.06
N GLY A 155 3.11 10.01 -8.56
CA GLY A 155 2.62 11.15 -7.79
C GLY A 155 3.53 11.57 -6.63
N ASP A 156 3.58 12.87 -6.32
CA ASP A 156 4.60 13.49 -5.44
C ASP A 156 4.51 13.12 -3.93
N HIS A 157 3.55 12.27 -3.52
CA HIS A 157 3.28 11.96 -2.10
C HIS A 157 2.95 10.48 -1.83
N MET A 158 3.46 9.56 -2.63
CA MET A 158 3.10 8.15 -2.54
C MET A 158 3.85 7.43 -1.42
N GLY A 159 3.31 7.50 -0.20
CA GLY A 159 3.78 6.69 0.92
C GLY A 159 3.51 5.18 0.75
N PRO A 160 4.12 4.33 1.60
CA PRO A 160 4.01 2.88 1.51
C PRO A 160 2.56 2.40 1.68
N ALA A 161 2.09 1.57 0.75
CA ALA A 161 0.76 0.97 0.80
C ALA A 161 0.82 -0.53 1.17
N PRO A 162 -0.10 -1.05 2.00
CA PRO A 162 -0.18 -2.48 2.27
C PRO A 162 -0.64 -3.32 1.06
N ALA A 163 -1.25 -2.73 0.04
CA ALA A 163 -1.67 -3.44 -1.17
C ALA A 163 -1.64 -2.57 -2.43
N VAL A 164 -1.20 -3.17 -3.53
CA VAL A 164 -1.11 -2.56 -4.87
C VAL A 164 -1.65 -3.54 -5.91
N THR A 165 -2.38 -3.03 -6.90
CA THR A 165 -2.78 -3.79 -8.09
C THR A 165 -2.03 -3.26 -9.31
N PHE A 166 -1.21 -4.11 -9.93
CA PHE A 166 -0.51 -3.80 -11.16
C PHE A 166 -1.37 -4.19 -12.37
N SER A 167 -1.43 -3.32 -13.38
CA SER A 167 -2.19 -3.55 -14.61
C SER A 167 -1.35 -3.21 -15.83
N ALA A 168 -1.05 -4.20 -16.67
CA ALA A 168 -0.34 -3.97 -17.93
C ALA A 168 -1.21 -3.23 -18.95
N CYS A 169 -0.58 -2.66 -19.98
CA CYS A 169 -1.29 -2.23 -21.18
C CYS A 169 -2.06 -3.41 -21.78
N ALA A 170 -3.16 -3.11 -22.47
CA ALA A 170 -3.95 -4.11 -23.18
C ALA A 170 -3.14 -4.83 -24.28
N ASP A 171 -2.18 -4.14 -24.89
CA ASP A 171 -1.43 -4.56 -26.08
C ASP A 171 0.09 -4.65 -25.86
N ALA A 172 0.57 -4.39 -24.64
CA ALA A 172 1.99 -4.44 -24.30
C ALA A 172 2.22 -5.01 -22.90
N ALA A 173 3.33 -5.73 -22.73
CA ALA A 173 3.86 -5.99 -21.40
C ALA A 173 4.35 -4.67 -20.80
N THR A 174 4.17 -4.54 -19.48
CA THR A 174 4.47 -3.30 -18.77
C THR A 174 5.38 -3.58 -17.59
N SER A 175 6.45 -2.81 -17.47
CA SER A 175 7.39 -2.84 -16.35
C SER A 175 7.21 -1.59 -15.51
N PHE A 176 7.19 -1.77 -14.20
CA PHE A 176 7.02 -0.74 -13.19
C PHE A 176 8.26 -0.71 -12.32
N LEU A 177 8.78 0.47 -12.06
CA LEU A 177 9.83 0.66 -11.07
C LEU A 177 9.20 1.19 -9.78
N GLY A 178 9.56 0.63 -8.65
CA GLY A 178 9.11 1.11 -7.34
C GLY A 178 10.04 0.68 -6.23
N ALA A 179 9.54 0.70 -5.01
CA ALA A 179 10.28 0.19 -3.87
C ALA A 179 9.40 -0.63 -2.93
N PHE A 180 10.05 -1.52 -2.19
CA PHE A 180 9.52 -2.09 -0.95
C PHE A 180 10.06 -1.31 0.23
N PHE A 181 9.16 -0.78 1.04
CA PHE A 181 9.49 -0.16 2.30
C PHE A 181 9.55 -1.21 3.41
N VAL A 182 10.59 -1.14 4.26
CA VAL A 182 10.70 -1.92 5.49
C VAL A 182 11.21 -1.00 6.62
N ALA A 183 10.36 -0.78 7.62
CA ALA A 183 10.64 0.11 8.75
C ALA A 183 11.79 -0.39 9.64
N GLY A 184 12.48 0.53 10.29
CA GLY A 184 13.57 0.22 11.23
C GLY A 184 14.86 -0.19 10.51
N ASP A 185 15.51 -1.26 10.95
CA ASP A 185 16.81 -1.70 10.41
C ASP A 185 16.74 -2.35 9.02
N GLY A 186 15.55 -2.41 8.42
CA GLY A 186 15.32 -2.89 7.06
C GLY A 186 15.24 -4.41 6.92
N LYS A 187 15.42 -5.15 8.03
CA LYS A 187 15.47 -6.61 8.01
C LYS A 187 14.14 -7.21 8.41
N ALA A 188 13.61 -8.08 7.55
CA ALA A 188 12.38 -8.81 7.82
C ALA A 188 12.12 -9.95 6.83
N CYS A 189 11.46 -11.00 7.33
CA CYS A 189 10.64 -11.89 6.53
C CYS A 189 9.28 -11.26 6.27
N VAL A 190 9.03 -10.88 5.01
CA VAL A 190 7.79 -10.24 4.57
C VAL A 190 7.01 -11.19 3.67
N PRO A 191 5.88 -11.75 4.16
CA PRO A 191 4.96 -12.49 3.31
C PRO A 191 4.21 -11.54 2.38
N LEU A 192 4.05 -11.98 1.15
CA LEU A 192 3.22 -11.35 0.12
C LEU A 192 2.13 -12.33 -0.29
N ASP A 193 0.89 -11.86 -0.26
CA ASP A 193 -0.26 -12.56 -0.81
C ASP A 193 -0.53 -12.00 -2.20
N ILE A 194 -0.24 -12.78 -3.24
CA ILE A 194 -0.38 -12.36 -4.64
C ILE A 194 -1.61 -13.01 -5.26
N ARG A 195 -2.55 -12.19 -5.72
CA ARG A 195 -3.83 -12.62 -6.31
C ARG A 195 -3.92 -12.22 -7.78
N VAL A 196 -4.44 -13.11 -8.62
CA VAL A 196 -4.64 -12.89 -10.06
C VAL A 196 -6.12 -12.97 -10.37
N GLY A 197 -6.73 -11.85 -10.77
CA GLY A 197 -8.19 -11.76 -10.89
C GLY A 197 -8.88 -12.19 -9.60
N ASP A 198 -9.90 -13.04 -9.68
CA ASP A 198 -10.65 -13.52 -8.52
C ASP A 198 -10.12 -14.84 -7.93
N SER A 199 -8.89 -15.23 -8.28
CA SER A 199 -8.29 -16.47 -7.76
C SER A 199 -8.01 -16.40 -6.27
N ALA A 200 -7.84 -17.56 -5.63
CA ALA A 200 -7.22 -17.61 -4.31
C ALA A 200 -5.81 -16.96 -4.35
N PRO A 201 -5.41 -16.19 -3.33
CA PRO A 201 -4.06 -15.64 -3.25
C PRO A 201 -3.01 -16.75 -3.12
N ARG A 202 -1.89 -16.58 -3.81
CA ARG A 202 -0.68 -17.36 -3.59
C ARG A 202 0.24 -16.60 -2.65
N ARG A 203 0.56 -17.23 -1.52
CA ARG A 203 1.51 -16.68 -0.55
C ARG A 203 2.95 -16.99 -0.96
N VAL A 204 3.81 -15.98 -0.87
CA VAL A 204 5.28 -16.09 -1.03
C VAL A 204 5.94 -15.29 0.10
N VAL A 205 7.04 -15.79 0.68
CA VAL A 205 7.76 -15.07 1.72
C VAL A 205 9.06 -14.53 1.14
N ILE A 206 9.26 -13.22 1.29
CA ILE A 206 10.47 -12.52 0.83
C ILE A 206 11.34 -12.24 2.04
N SER A 207 12.62 -12.61 1.95
CA SER A 207 13.61 -12.21 2.95
C SER A 207 14.26 -10.91 2.52
N PHE A 208 13.98 -9.84 3.25
CA PHE A 208 14.77 -8.62 3.16
C PHE A 208 15.94 -8.75 4.13
N PHE A 209 17.05 -9.33 3.65
CA PHE A 209 18.34 -9.38 4.35
C PHE A 209 18.32 -10.01 5.75
N ASP A 210 17.30 -10.84 6.01
CA ASP A 210 17.06 -11.50 7.30
C ASP A 210 17.54 -12.96 7.32
N GLY A 211 18.27 -13.38 6.29
CA GLY A 211 18.62 -14.78 6.07
C GLY A 211 17.42 -15.61 5.62
N GLU A 212 17.48 -16.93 5.83
CA GLU A 212 16.41 -17.83 5.37
C GLU A 212 15.12 -17.63 6.17
N CYS A 213 14.01 -17.39 5.47
CA CYS A 213 12.68 -17.25 6.06
C CYS A 213 11.91 -18.58 6.03
N ALA A 214 11.08 -18.82 7.05
CA ALA A 214 10.13 -19.92 6.99
C ALA A 214 9.04 -19.63 5.94
N ALA A 215 8.69 -20.65 5.15
CA ALA A 215 7.66 -20.58 4.11
C ALA A 215 6.30 -21.07 4.61
#